data_AF-A0A4R0RUG9-F1
#
_entry.id   AF-A0A4R0RUG9-F1
#
_cell.length_a   1.000
_cell.length_b   1.000
_cell.length_c   1.000
_cell.angle_alpha   90.00
_cell.angle_beta   90.00
_cell.angle_gamma   90.00
#
_symmetry.space_group_name_H-M   'P 1'
#
loop_
_entity.id
_entity.type
_entity.pdbx_description
1 polymer ?
#
loop_
_entity_poly.entity_id
_entity_poly.type
_entity_poly.pdbx_seq_one_letter_code
_entity_poly.pdbx_strand_id
1 'polypeptide(L)'
;MPRSSEGDVNPAAVHQSKFRVVPKKSYSERMSETRAEIRRMMKDALREITQDENASMRWPSYWKDIVVKYRVVIVGWPHDEVPFRNLSDVSNLQKLELLFKGWQEHSIYFRRLTDAEFATMSEERAMQG
;
A
#
# COMPACT_ATOMS: atom_id res chain seq x y z
N MET A 1 24.14 -24.21 -60.64
CA MET A 1 23.98 -23.28 -59.49
C MET A 1 22.47 -23.07 -59.29
N PRO A 2 21.87 -23.07 -58.08
CA PRO A 2 22.36 -23.37 -56.73
C PRO A 2 21.58 -24.50 -55.97
N ARG A 3 22.28 -25.03 -54.96
CA ARG A 3 21.94 -25.48 -53.58
C ARG A 3 20.89 -26.55 -53.28
N SER A 4 21.46 -27.61 -52.70
CA SER A 4 20.94 -28.77 -51.98
C SER A 4 20.12 -28.47 -50.71
N SER A 5 19.31 -29.48 -50.38
CA SER A 5 19.16 -30.13 -49.08
C SER A 5 18.35 -29.48 -47.95
N GLU A 6 17.35 -30.28 -47.58
CA GLU A 6 16.91 -30.63 -46.22
C GLU A 6 16.34 -29.52 -45.34
N GLY A 7 15.00 -29.46 -45.37
CA GLY A 7 14.21 -29.06 -44.21
C GLY A 7 14.35 -30.11 -43.11
N ASP A 8 15.33 -29.91 -42.24
CA ASP A 8 15.41 -30.61 -40.97
C ASP A 8 14.42 -29.96 -39.99
N VAL A 9 13.34 -30.69 -39.73
CA VAL A 9 12.43 -30.46 -38.62
C VAL A 9 13.24 -30.54 -37.32
N ASN A 10 13.21 -29.49 -36.49
CA ASN A 10 13.83 -29.53 -35.17
C ASN A 10 12.75 -29.77 -34.09
N PRO A 11 12.63 -30.99 -33.52
CA PRO A 11 11.67 -31.31 -32.49
C PRO A 11 12.38 -31.37 -31.14
N ALA A 12 12.71 -30.22 -30.55
CA ALA A 12 13.31 -30.20 -29.21
C ALA A 12 13.14 -28.86 -28.48
N ALA A 13 11.90 -28.39 -28.36
CA ALA A 13 11.55 -27.50 -27.25
C ALA A 13 11.47 -28.33 -25.95
N VAL A 14 12.60 -28.90 -25.53
CA VAL A 14 12.76 -29.52 -24.22
C VAL A 14 12.76 -28.37 -23.23
N HIS A 15 11.57 -28.14 -22.65
CA HIS A 15 11.36 -27.29 -21.49
C HIS A 15 12.45 -27.56 -20.47
N GLN A 16 13.42 -26.66 -20.37
CA GLN A 16 14.31 -26.62 -19.21
C GLN A 16 13.41 -26.43 -18.00
N SER A 17 13.22 -27.52 -17.26
CA SER A 17 12.69 -27.51 -15.91
C SER A 17 13.67 -26.72 -15.06
N LYS A 18 13.50 -25.39 -15.06
CA LYS A 18 14.20 -24.50 -14.14
C LYS A 18 13.83 -24.98 -12.75
N PHE A 19 14.80 -25.60 -12.10
CA PHE A 19 14.83 -25.79 -10.66
C PHE A 19 14.33 -24.49 -10.05
N ARG A 20 13.07 -24.50 -9.59
CA ARG A 20 12.47 -23.39 -8.90
C ARG A 20 13.15 -23.42 -7.54
N VAL A 21 14.36 -22.88 -7.47
CA VAL A 21 14.96 -22.45 -6.22
C VAL A 21 13.89 -21.54 -5.65
N VAL A 22 13.13 -22.04 -4.68
CA VAL A 22 12.19 -21.23 -3.92
C VAL A 22 13.08 -20.13 -3.37
N PRO A 23 13.01 -18.90 -3.92
CA PRO A 23 13.93 -17.87 -3.49
C PRO A 23 13.65 -17.71 -2.00
N LYS A 24 14.68 -17.84 -1.16
CA LYS A 24 14.54 -17.51 0.28
C LYS A 24 13.87 -16.15 0.32
N LYS A 25 12.65 -16.08 0.88
CA LYS A 25 11.75 -14.91 0.87
C LYS A 25 12.57 -13.63 0.73
N SER A 26 12.60 -13.09 -0.49
CA SER A 26 13.49 -11.97 -0.81
C SER A 26 13.10 -10.78 0.07
N TYR A 27 14.04 -9.89 0.37
CA TYR A 27 13.76 -8.67 1.15
C TYR A 27 12.52 -7.90 0.60
N SER A 28 12.38 -7.87 -0.73
CA SER A 28 11.21 -7.31 -1.43
C SER A 28 9.90 -8.07 -1.17
N GLU A 29 9.95 -9.38 -0.96
CA GLU A 29 8.78 -10.22 -0.68
C GLU A 29 8.29 -9.96 0.73
N ARG A 30 9.21 -9.94 1.72
CA ARG A 30 8.88 -9.55 3.10
C ARG A 30 8.29 -8.14 3.17
N MET A 31 8.86 -7.18 2.46
CA MET A 31 8.29 -5.83 2.36
C MET A 31 6.90 -5.83 1.74
N SER A 32 6.66 -6.66 0.72
CA SER A 32 5.35 -6.75 0.06
C SER A 32 4.31 -7.40 0.98
N GLU A 33 4.70 -8.42 1.74
CA GLU A 33 3.88 -9.03 2.80
C GLU A 33 3.54 -8.00 3.88
N THR A 34 4.53 -7.30 4.45
CA THR A 34 4.29 -6.25 5.47
C THR A 34 3.40 -5.14 4.93
N ARG A 35 3.61 -4.69 3.68
CA ARG A 35 2.75 -3.70 3.01
C ARG A 35 1.32 -4.20 2.87
N ALA A 36 1.13 -5.46 2.47
CA ALA A 36 -0.19 -6.04 2.34
C ALA A 36 -0.91 -6.13 3.68
N GLU A 37 -0.18 -6.47 4.74
CA GLU A 37 -0.72 -6.56 6.09
C GLU A 37 -1.13 -5.19 6.63
N ILE A 38 -0.28 -4.17 6.48
CA ILE A 38 -0.63 -2.78 6.82
C ILE A 38 -1.86 -2.34 6.04
N ARG A 39 -1.91 -2.62 4.73
CA ARG A 39 -3.07 -2.26 3.90
C ARG A 39 -4.34 -2.95 4.38
N ARG A 40 -4.25 -4.22 4.81
CA ARG A 40 -5.39 -4.94 5.38
C ARG A 40 -5.86 -4.30 6.68
N MET A 41 -4.96 -4.06 7.64
CA MET A 41 -5.30 -3.40 8.90
C MET A 41 -5.88 -2.01 8.68
N MET A 42 -5.27 -1.21 7.81
CA MET A 42 -5.77 0.12 7.46
C MET A 42 -7.16 0.06 6.82
N LYS A 43 -7.36 -0.88 5.90
CA LYS A 43 -8.67 -1.08 5.26
C LYS A 43 -9.72 -1.52 6.28
N ASP A 44 -9.36 -2.44 7.17
CA ASP A 44 -10.27 -2.97 8.18
C ASP A 44 -10.68 -1.89 9.18
N ALA A 45 -9.70 -1.17 9.75
CA ALA A 45 -9.95 -0.04 10.63
C ALA A 45 -10.74 1.08 9.95
N LEU A 46 -10.49 1.33 8.65
CA LEU A 46 -11.28 2.28 7.87
C LEU A 46 -12.72 1.80 7.70
N ARG A 47 -12.95 0.52 7.35
CA ARG A 47 -14.32 -0.04 7.22
C ARG A 47 -15.07 -0.02 8.54
N GLU A 48 -14.39 -0.33 9.63
CA GLU A 48 -14.97 -0.31 10.98
C GLU A 48 -15.46 1.10 11.33
N ILE A 49 -14.63 2.12 11.11
CA ILE A 49 -14.95 3.50 11.48
C ILE A 49 -15.95 4.18 10.54
N THR A 50 -15.90 3.87 9.24
CA THR A 50 -16.80 4.45 8.24
C THR A 50 -18.10 3.67 8.09
N GLN A 51 -18.16 2.42 8.60
CA GLN A 51 -19.24 1.46 8.35
C GLN A 51 -19.48 1.17 6.86
N ASP A 52 -18.50 1.48 6.00
CA ASP A 52 -18.60 1.33 4.55
C ASP A 52 -17.66 0.20 4.11
N GLU A 53 -18.24 -0.90 3.64
CA GLU A 53 -17.48 -2.09 3.28
C GLU A 53 -16.59 -1.91 2.05
N ASN A 54 -16.89 -0.91 1.22
CA ASN A 54 -16.14 -0.59 0.01
C ASN A 54 -15.11 0.51 0.25
N ALA A 55 -14.98 0.99 1.49
CA ALA A 55 -13.94 1.94 1.86
C ALA A 55 -12.56 1.34 1.62
N SER A 56 -11.77 2.02 0.80
CA SER A 56 -10.41 1.64 0.46
C SER A 56 -9.52 2.87 0.51
N MET A 57 -8.30 2.68 1.01
CA MET A 57 -7.33 3.75 1.21
C MET A 57 -6.86 4.30 -0.15
N ARG A 58 -7.42 5.44 -0.58
CA ARG A 58 -6.94 6.17 -1.76
C ARG A 58 -6.03 7.32 -1.34
N TRP A 59 -4.71 7.11 -1.35
CA TRP A 59 -3.70 8.12 -1.02
C TRP A 59 -3.82 9.45 -1.80
N PRO A 60 -3.92 9.47 -3.15
CA PRO A 60 -4.01 10.74 -3.88
C PRO A 60 -5.32 11.50 -3.63
N SER A 61 -6.40 10.77 -3.35
CA SER A 61 -7.70 11.36 -3.02
C SER A 61 -8.00 11.31 -1.52
N TYR A 62 -7.00 11.08 -0.66
CA TYR A 62 -7.23 10.80 0.76
C TYR A 62 -8.02 11.93 1.41
N TRP A 63 -7.67 13.17 1.09
CA TRP A 63 -8.40 14.32 1.59
C TRP A 63 -9.87 14.30 1.15
N LYS A 64 -10.16 14.12 -0.14
CA LYS A 64 -11.53 14.20 -0.66
C LYS A 64 -12.38 12.97 -0.31
N ASP A 65 -11.84 11.78 -0.56
CA ASP A 65 -12.57 10.51 -0.39
C ASP A 65 -12.57 10.03 1.06
N ILE A 66 -11.61 10.40 1.91
CA ILE A 66 -11.53 9.94 3.31
C ILE A 66 -11.87 11.06 4.29
N VAL A 67 -11.12 12.17 4.24
CA VAL A 67 -11.30 13.28 5.20
C VAL A 67 -12.60 14.05 4.94
N VAL A 68 -12.91 14.41 3.70
CA VAL A 68 -14.13 15.17 3.36
C VAL A 68 -15.35 14.27 3.40
N LYS A 69 -15.31 13.11 2.73
CA LYS A 69 -16.47 12.22 2.61
C LYS A 69 -16.83 11.50 3.91
N TYR A 70 -15.84 10.91 4.60
CA TYR A 70 -16.09 10.12 5.80
C TYR A 70 -15.78 10.88 7.10
N ARG A 71 -15.21 12.08 7.04
CA ARG A 71 -14.76 12.84 8.23
C ARG A 71 -13.78 12.03 9.07
N VAL A 72 -12.86 11.29 8.43
CA VAL A 72 -11.87 10.46 9.15
C VAL A 72 -10.46 10.94 8.86
N VAL A 73 -9.63 11.07 9.89
CA VAL A 73 -8.19 11.31 9.78
C VAL A 73 -7.40 10.17 10.40
N ILE A 74 -6.15 9.98 9.98
CA ILE A 74 -5.20 9.13 10.69
C ILE A 74 -4.51 9.98 11.76
N VAL A 75 -4.60 9.54 13.01
CA VAL A 75 -3.90 10.16 14.15
C VAL A 75 -2.69 9.30 14.51
N GLY A 76 -1.61 9.95 14.97
CA GLY A 76 -0.41 9.25 15.44
C GLY A 76 0.51 8.73 14.32
N TRP A 77 0.28 9.14 13.06
CA TRP A 77 1.17 8.77 11.97
C TRP A 77 2.58 9.35 12.19
N PRO A 78 3.65 8.52 12.10
CA PRO A 78 5.02 8.98 12.27
C PRO A 78 5.48 9.72 11.01
N HIS A 79 5.09 11.00 10.89
CA HIS A 79 5.43 11.87 9.75
C HIS A 79 6.94 12.09 9.60
N ASP A 80 7.68 11.98 10.70
CA ASP A 80 9.13 12.15 10.75
C ASP A 80 9.86 11.03 9.99
N GLU A 81 9.39 9.79 10.17
CA GLU A 81 10.02 8.63 9.59
C GLU A 81 9.38 8.23 8.28
N VAL A 82 8.05 8.23 8.20
CA VAL A 82 7.32 7.70 7.06
C VAL A 82 6.51 8.79 6.37
N PRO A 83 6.86 9.15 5.12
CA PRO A 83 6.10 10.15 4.40
C PRO A 83 4.66 9.67 4.24
N PHE A 84 3.71 10.58 4.43
CA PHE A 84 2.28 10.32 4.26
C PHE A 84 1.93 10.20 2.76
N ARG A 85 2.45 9.14 2.13
CA ARG A 85 2.29 8.81 0.71
C ARG A 85 2.00 7.32 0.56
N ASN A 86 1.80 6.91 -0.68
CA ASN A 86 1.51 5.54 -1.04
C ASN A 86 2.61 4.61 -0.50
N LEU A 87 2.23 3.56 0.23
CA LEU A 87 3.16 2.59 0.84
C LEU A 87 4.12 1.93 -0.16
N SER A 88 3.77 1.95 -1.46
CA SER A 88 4.63 1.46 -2.54
C SER A 88 5.89 2.32 -2.75
N ASP A 89 5.84 3.62 -2.45
CA ASP A 89 7.00 4.53 -2.50
C ASP A 89 7.95 4.34 -1.30
N VAL A 90 7.48 3.70 -0.21
CA VAL A 90 8.28 3.50 1.00
C VAL A 90 9.14 2.25 0.84
N SER A 91 10.35 2.40 0.30
CA SER A 91 11.31 1.31 0.06
C SER A 91 12.11 0.87 1.30
N ASN A 92 11.72 1.29 2.50
CA ASN A 92 12.40 0.93 3.75
C ASN A 92 11.55 -0.05 4.57
N LEU A 93 12.08 -1.26 4.82
CA LEU A 93 11.37 -2.27 5.61
C LEU A 93 11.18 -1.80 7.05
N GLN A 94 12.20 -1.20 7.66
CA GLN A 94 12.11 -0.66 9.03
C GLN A 94 10.97 0.34 9.18
N LYS A 95 10.77 1.22 8.19
CA LYS A 95 9.65 2.19 8.17
C LYS A 95 8.28 1.51 8.10
N LEU A 96 8.18 0.45 7.29
CA LEU A 96 6.98 -0.37 7.20
C LEU A 96 6.73 -1.13 8.50
N GLU A 97 7.76 -1.70 9.11
CA GLU A 97 7.65 -2.36 10.41
C GLU A 97 7.25 -1.40 11.53
N LEU A 98 7.76 -0.16 11.53
CA LEU A 98 7.38 0.88 12.48
C LEU A 98 5.91 1.29 12.30
N LEU A 99 5.45 1.45 11.05
CA LEU A 99 4.02 1.63 10.79
C LEU A 99 3.22 0.44 11.28
N PHE A 100 3.62 -0.77 10.90
CA PHE A 100 2.93 -2.00 11.28
C PHE A 100 2.80 -2.11 12.81
N LYS A 101 3.89 -1.86 13.53
CA LYS A 101 3.92 -1.84 14.99
C LYS A 101 3.02 -0.73 15.55
N GLY A 102 3.07 0.46 14.96
CA GLY A 102 2.20 1.58 15.35
C GLY A 102 0.71 1.28 15.17
N TRP A 103 0.34 0.58 14.10
CA TRP A 103 -1.03 0.07 13.89
C TRP A 103 -1.39 -1.03 14.89
N GLN A 104 -0.47 -1.97 15.18
CA GLN A 104 -0.70 -3.02 16.19
C GLN A 104 -0.82 -2.48 17.62
N GLU A 105 0.00 -1.50 17.98
CA GLU A 105 0.00 -0.86 19.30
C GLU A 105 -1.13 0.18 19.44
N HIS A 106 -1.98 0.35 18.42
CA HIS A 106 -3.01 1.39 18.35
C HIS A 106 -2.45 2.81 18.54
N SER A 107 -1.14 3.01 18.35
CA SER A 107 -0.54 4.34 18.31
C SER A 107 -0.98 5.09 17.06
N ILE A 108 -1.14 4.35 15.96
CA ILE A 108 -1.73 4.84 14.71
C ILE A 108 -3.15 4.28 14.63
N TYR A 109 -4.11 5.18 14.58
CA TYR A 109 -5.51 4.81 14.46
C TYR A 109 -6.27 5.83 13.63
N PHE A 110 -7.39 5.38 13.05
CA PHE A 110 -8.32 6.29 12.42
C PHE A 110 -9.17 6.95 13.49
N ARG A 111 -9.26 8.28 13.44
CA ARG A 111 -10.14 9.07 14.29
C ARG A 111 -11.18 9.77 13.43
N ARG A 112 -12.44 9.69 13.82
CA ARG A 112 -13.51 10.54 13.26
C ARG A 112 -13.30 11.97 13.74
N LEU A 113 -13.21 12.88 12.80
CA LEU A 113 -13.36 14.31 13.04
C LEU A 113 -14.84 14.63 13.20
N THR A 114 -15.12 15.54 14.11
CA THR A 114 -16.40 16.25 14.14
C THR A 114 -16.42 17.27 13.01
N ASP A 115 -17.62 17.69 12.59
CA ASP A 115 -17.77 18.74 11.58
C ASP A 115 -17.06 20.04 11.94
N ALA A 116 -16.96 20.36 13.24
CA ALA A 116 -16.21 21.52 13.72
C ALA A 116 -14.70 21.39 13.46
N GLU A 117 -14.08 20.27 13.84
CA GLU A 117 -12.65 20.01 13.59
C GLU A 117 -12.36 19.94 12.08
N PHE A 118 -13.28 19.35 11.31
CA PHE A 118 -13.16 19.31 9.85
C PHE A 118 -13.24 20.72 9.26
N ALA A 119 -14.16 21.56 9.72
CA ALA A 119 -14.30 22.93 9.24
C ALA A 119 -12.98 23.69 9.44
N THR A 120 -12.43 23.65 10.65
CA THR A 120 -11.13 24.27 10.97
C THR A 120 -10.01 23.74 10.07
N MET A 121 -9.85 22.42 9.95
CA MET A 121 -8.80 21.84 9.08
C MET A 121 -9.01 22.16 7.59
N SER A 122 -10.26 22.24 7.15
CA SER A 122 -10.60 22.58 5.77
C SER A 122 -10.33 24.05 5.47
N GLU A 123 -10.60 24.93 6.44
CA GLU A 123 -10.34 26.37 6.38
C GLU A 123 -8.83 26.66 6.42
N GLU A 124 -8.08 26.01 7.32
CA GLU A 124 -6.61 26.12 7.37
C GLU A 124 -5.97 25.71 6.04
N ARG A 125 -6.46 24.62 5.45
CA ARG A 125 -5.97 24.16 4.15
C ARG A 125 -6.41 25.08 3.00
N ALA A 126 -7.61 25.65 3.07
CA ALA A 126 -8.10 26.62 2.09
C ALA A 126 -7.38 27.97 2.19
N MET A 127 -6.90 28.36 3.37
CA MET A 127 -6.09 29.57 3.56
C MET A 127 -4.62 29.40 3.15
N GLN A 128 -4.10 28.16 3.12
CA GLN A 128 -2.71 27.86 2.74
C GLN A 128 -2.51 27.45 1.27
N GLY A 129 -3.59 27.23 0.52
CA GLY A 129 -3.56 26.85 -0.91
C GLY A 129 -3.81 28.04 -1.82
#